data_AF-A0A1G6KNS9-F1
#
_entry.id   AF-A0A1G6KNS9-F1
#
_cell.length_a   1.000
_cell.length_b   1.000
_cell.length_c   1.000
_cell.angle_alpha   90.00
_cell.angle_beta   90.00
_cell.angle_gamma   90.00
#
_symmetry.space_group_name_H-M   'P 1'
#
loop_
_entity.id
_entity.type
_entity.pdbx_description
1 polymer ?
#
loop_
_entity_poly.entity_id
_entity_poly.type
_entity_poly.pdbx_seq_one_letter_code
_entity_poly.pdbx_strand_id
1 'polypeptide(L)'
;MVRAMRGGPETGLPSAIAQLSGRAPRPPSLPWPALARGAGLALCLWLAGQAAAACEARHPERGLPGRAAEAAFSNRTAAGRHEAWAPRDNELRLHAAYVVETDEYGHGVLGALRDAKALTIHVSRPGDPRITCPAEASLPAGHVFEDIAPHLADLDGDGMPEVIAVRSTVTDGARLEVYDRRARLLAATPPIGTRNRWLAVLGAADLDGDGHMEIAYVDRPHLAKTLRIWRYRDGSLTEIAALPGLSNHRIGEEYITGGLRDCGTGPELVLASGDWGQVLRVRHANGWQVEPLAAFSPEAMAATLACQIP
;
A
#
# COMPACT_ATOMS: atom_id res chain seq x y z
N MET A 1 -22.01 -56.60 9.85
CA MET A 1 -22.75 -57.86 9.62
C MET A 1 -24.22 -57.57 9.93
N VAL A 2 -25.11 -57.82 8.96
CA VAL A 2 -26.59 -57.67 8.99
C VAL A 2 -27.11 -56.21 8.99
N ARG A 3 -28.06 -55.74 8.15
CA ARG A 3 -28.70 -56.16 6.88
C ARG A 3 -29.58 -54.97 6.45
N ALA A 4 -29.54 -54.63 5.15
CA ALA A 4 -30.43 -53.66 4.50
C ALA A 4 -31.85 -54.21 4.31
N MET A 5 -32.85 -53.32 4.13
CA MET A 5 -34.03 -53.38 3.21
C MET A 5 -34.72 -52.00 3.22
N ARG A 6 -34.76 -51.20 2.13
CA ARG A 6 -35.62 -51.21 0.91
C ARG A 6 -37.12 -50.97 1.14
N GLY A 7 -37.66 -49.93 0.49
CA GLY A 7 -39.07 -49.81 0.08
C GLY A 7 -39.60 -48.37 -0.09
N GLY A 8 -39.68 -47.87 -1.33
CA GLY A 8 -40.65 -46.83 -1.75
C GLY A 8 -42.06 -47.43 -1.93
N PRO A 9 -43.10 -46.72 -2.44
CA PRO A 9 -43.04 -45.77 -3.57
C PRO A 9 -43.94 -44.52 -3.48
N GLU A 10 -43.92 -43.77 -4.59
CA GLU A 10 -44.64 -42.56 -5.05
C GLU A 10 -46.15 -42.45 -4.72
N THR A 11 -46.67 -41.21 -4.75
CA THR A 11 -47.78 -40.74 -5.62
C THR A 11 -48.30 -39.36 -5.19
N GLY A 12 -48.67 -38.50 -6.15
CA GLY A 12 -49.74 -37.51 -5.92
C GLY A 12 -49.53 -36.08 -6.42
N LEU A 13 -49.30 -35.87 -7.71
CA LEU A 13 -49.76 -34.66 -8.40
C LEU A 13 -51.26 -34.79 -8.70
N PRO A 14 -52.05 -33.70 -8.61
CA PRO A 14 -53.23 -33.55 -9.43
C PRO A 14 -53.06 -32.39 -10.43
N SER A 15 -53.14 -32.76 -11.71
CA SER A 15 -53.56 -31.88 -12.79
C SER A 15 -55.05 -31.57 -12.66
N ALA A 16 -55.45 -30.30 -12.83
CA ALA A 16 -56.78 -29.97 -13.33
C ALA A 16 -56.74 -28.63 -14.09
N ILE A 17 -56.85 -28.77 -15.42
CA ILE A 17 -57.18 -27.73 -16.39
C ILE A 17 -58.66 -27.37 -16.21
N ALA A 18 -58.96 -26.08 -16.10
CA ALA A 18 -60.29 -25.55 -16.41
C ALA A 18 -60.13 -24.25 -17.19
N GLN A 19 -60.32 -24.37 -18.50
CA GLN A 19 -60.57 -23.25 -19.40
C GLN A 19 -61.93 -22.64 -19.06
N LEU A 20 -61.98 -21.34 -18.78
CA LEU A 20 -63.20 -20.55 -18.89
C LEU A 20 -62.90 -19.28 -19.69
N SER A 21 -63.53 -19.24 -20.85
CA SER A 21 -63.63 -18.13 -21.78
C SER A 21 -64.33 -16.93 -21.14
N GLY A 22 -63.63 -15.80 -21.07
CA GLY A 22 -64.21 -14.50 -20.74
C GLY A 22 -63.55 -13.43 -21.60
N ARG A 23 -64.28 -12.93 -22.61
CA ARG A 23 -63.86 -11.82 -23.46
C ARG A 23 -63.56 -10.58 -22.62
N ALA A 24 -62.32 -10.11 -22.65
CA ALA A 24 -62.00 -8.75 -22.19
C ALA A 24 -62.47 -7.73 -23.25
N PRO A 25 -63.15 -6.64 -22.86
CA PRO A 25 -63.55 -5.59 -23.78
C PRO A 25 -62.32 -4.85 -24.33
N ARG A 26 -62.32 -4.62 -25.64
CA ARG A 26 -61.30 -3.83 -26.35
C ARG A 26 -61.35 -2.37 -25.88
N PRO A 27 -60.23 -1.74 -25.52
CA PRO A 27 -60.20 -0.30 -25.33
C PRO A 27 -60.39 0.41 -26.68
N PRO A 28 -61.03 1.60 -26.72
CA PRO A 28 -61.24 2.34 -27.95
C PRO A 28 -59.91 2.79 -28.57
N SER A 29 -59.79 2.57 -29.88
CA SER A 29 -58.70 3.07 -30.71
C SER A 29 -58.77 4.59 -30.81
N LEU A 30 -57.86 5.29 -30.15
CA LEU A 30 -57.60 6.70 -30.41
C LEU A 30 -56.68 6.82 -31.63
N PRO A 31 -57.06 7.58 -32.68
CA PRO A 31 -56.15 7.86 -33.79
C PRO A 31 -55.11 8.87 -33.31
N TRP A 32 -53.86 8.44 -33.15
CA TRP A 32 -52.75 9.38 -32.98
C TRP A 32 -52.56 10.16 -34.30
N PRO A 33 -52.66 11.50 -34.30
CA PRO A 33 -52.21 12.28 -35.43
C PRO A 33 -50.68 12.18 -35.50
N ALA A 34 -50.21 11.77 -36.67
CA ALA A 34 -48.80 11.73 -37.02
C ALA A 34 -48.21 13.14 -37.09
N LEU A 35 -47.75 13.70 -35.97
CA LEU A 35 -46.95 14.93 -35.94
C LEU A 35 -46.16 14.98 -34.61
N ALA A 36 -44.91 14.50 -34.62
CA ALA A 36 -43.78 14.97 -33.80
C ALA A 36 -42.57 14.01 -33.88
N ARG A 37 -42.12 13.68 -35.10
CA ARG A 37 -40.73 13.22 -35.29
C ARG A 37 -39.83 14.45 -35.17
N GLY A 38 -39.48 14.85 -33.94
CA GLY A 38 -38.66 16.06 -33.75
C GLY A 38 -38.40 16.54 -32.34
N ALA A 39 -38.68 15.75 -31.29
CA ALA A 39 -38.39 16.16 -29.90
C ALA A 39 -37.72 15.06 -29.06
N GLY A 40 -37.20 13.99 -29.69
CA GLY A 40 -36.48 12.90 -29.02
C GLY A 40 -34.95 13.05 -28.98
N LEU A 41 -34.40 14.17 -29.46
CA LEU A 41 -32.95 14.40 -29.58
C LEU A 41 -32.42 15.56 -28.73
N ALA A 42 -33.30 16.31 -28.05
CA ALA A 42 -32.89 17.41 -27.17
C ALA A 42 -32.79 17.01 -25.69
N LEU A 43 -33.44 15.91 -25.26
CA LEU A 43 -33.39 15.46 -23.87
C LEU A 43 -32.26 14.45 -23.59
N CYS A 44 -31.68 13.82 -24.62
CA CYS A 44 -30.51 12.95 -24.47
C CYS A 44 -29.18 13.72 -24.38
N LEU A 45 -29.19 15.03 -24.65
CA LEU A 45 -28.00 15.89 -24.53
C LEU A 45 -27.88 16.58 -23.16
N TRP A 46 -28.85 16.40 -22.26
CA TRP A 46 -28.79 16.89 -20.88
C TRP A 46 -28.33 15.83 -19.86
N LEU A 47 -27.81 14.69 -20.36
CA LEU A 47 -27.04 13.73 -19.55
C LEU A 47 -25.59 13.57 -20.06
N ALA A 48 -25.24 14.24 -21.16
CA ALA A 48 -23.91 14.23 -21.76
C ALA A 48 -23.18 15.54 -21.43
N GLY A 49 -22.83 15.72 -20.16
CA GLY A 49 -22.25 16.98 -19.71
C GLY A 49 -21.71 17.02 -18.29
N GLN A 50 -21.49 15.88 -17.65
CA GLN A 50 -20.41 15.87 -16.65
C GLN A 50 -19.11 15.73 -17.46
N ALA A 51 -18.66 16.84 -18.03
CA ALA A 51 -17.24 16.97 -18.30
C ALA A 51 -16.56 16.59 -16.98
N ALA A 52 -15.76 15.52 -17.00
CA ALA A 52 -14.94 15.18 -15.85
C ALA A 52 -14.17 16.46 -15.52
N ALA A 53 -14.54 17.14 -14.43
CA ALA A 53 -13.78 18.27 -13.96
C ALA A 53 -12.37 17.72 -13.79
N ALA A 54 -11.42 18.26 -14.55
CA ALA A 54 -10.02 17.94 -14.35
C ALA A 54 -9.76 18.21 -12.86
N CYS A 55 -9.46 17.16 -12.11
CA CYS A 55 -9.11 17.30 -10.71
C CYS A 55 -7.89 18.22 -10.64
N GLU A 56 -7.94 19.17 -9.72
CA GLU A 56 -6.83 20.08 -9.48
C GLU A 56 -5.96 19.49 -8.36
N ALA A 57 -4.72 19.14 -8.70
CA ALA A 57 -3.74 18.74 -7.69
C ALA A 57 -3.43 19.93 -6.79
N ARG A 58 -3.43 19.75 -5.47
CA ARG A 58 -3.08 20.85 -4.53
C ARG A 58 -1.57 20.96 -4.36
N HIS A 59 -0.83 19.90 -4.67
CA HIS A 59 0.62 19.84 -4.56
C HIS A 59 1.31 19.36 -5.85
N PRO A 60 2.60 19.67 -6.04
CA PRO A 60 3.36 19.19 -7.18
C PRO A 60 3.38 17.66 -7.26
N GLU A 61 3.00 17.11 -8.42
CA GLU A 61 2.81 15.68 -8.66
C GLU A 61 4.07 14.83 -8.40
N ARG A 62 5.25 15.39 -8.69
CA ARG A 62 6.55 14.72 -8.55
C ARG A 62 7.13 14.75 -7.14
N GLY A 63 6.54 15.53 -6.24
CA GLY A 63 7.09 15.71 -4.90
C GLY A 63 8.36 16.56 -4.81
N LEU A 64 8.95 16.56 -3.62
CA LEU A 64 10.24 17.18 -3.34
C LEU A 64 11.39 16.35 -3.96
N PRO A 65 12.50 16.98 -4.40
CA PRO A 65 13.63 16.26 -4.99
C PRO A 65 14.16 15.14 -4.09
N GLY A 66 14.26 13.92 -4.63
CA GLY A 66 14.77 12.75 -3.88
C GLY A 66 13.80 12.19 -2.83
N ARG A 67 12.55 12.68 -2.76
CA ARG A 67 11.58 12.30 -1.72
C ARG A 67 10.36 11.56 -2.27
N ALA A 68 10.60 10.80 -3.32
CA ALA A 68 9.60 10.03 -4.03
C ALA A 68 10.03 8.56 -4.13
N ALA A 69 9.03 7.68 -4.17
CA ALA A 69 9.19 6.29 -4.53
C ALA A 69 8.23 5.93 -5.65
N GLU A 70 8.64 4.97 -6.47
CA GLU A 70 7.85 4.43 -7.56
C GLU A 70 7.91 2.90 -7.55
N ALA A 71 6.76 2.25 -7.72
CA ALA A 71 6.65 0.81 -7.84
C ALA A 71 5.83 0.45 -9.07
N ALA A 72 6.39 -0.43 -9.91
CA ALA A 72 5.69 -0.99 -11.05
C ALA A 72 4.76 -2.12 -10.59
N PHE A 73 3.58 -2.20 -11.20
CA PHE A 73 2.63 -3.27 -10.95
C PHE A 73 1.83 -3.60 -12.22
N SER A 74 1.31 -4.82 -12.32
CA SER A 74 0.50 -5.22 -13.48
C SER A 74 -0.97 -4.86 -13.25
N ASN A 75 -1.61 -4.25 -14.24
CA ASN A 75 -3.06 -3.98 -14.23
C ASN A 75 -3.87 -5.27 -14.49
N ARG A 76 -3.62 -6.31 -13.70
CA ARG A 76 -4.22 -7.65 -13.81
C ARG A 76 -5.41 -7.79 -12.87
N THR A 77 -6.33 -8.69 -13.23
CA THR A 77 -7.39 -9.15 -12.31
C THR A 77 -7.53 -10.66 -12.29
N ALA A 78 -7.50 -11.23 -11.10
CA ALA A 78 -8.39 -12.32 -10.69
C ALA A 78 -9.06 -12.03 -9.32
N ALA A 79 -8.39 -11.29 -8.42
CA ALA A 79 -8.92 -10.83 -7.12
C ALA A 79 -8.44 -9.42 -6.68
N GLY A 80 -7.79 -8.64 -7.56
CA GLY A 80 -7.08 -7.39 -7.22
C GLY A 80 -7.74 -6.07 -7.68
N ARG A 81 -7.23 -4.92 -7.19
CA ARG A 81 -7.66 -3.56 -7.61
C ARG A 81 -7.18 -3.24 -9.04
N HIS A 82 -8.13 -2.85 -9.90
CA HIS A 82 -7.91 -2.54 -11.33
C HIS A 82 -8.13 -1.06 -11.63
N GLU A 83 -7.24 -0.47 -12.42
CA GLU A 83 -7.33 0.89 -12.91
C GLU A 83 -8.05 0.93 -14.27
N ALA A 84 -9.34 1.26 -14.25
CA ALA A 84 -10.24 1.15 -15.41
C ALA A 84 -9.89 2.05 -16.61
N TRP A 85 -9.07 3.08 -16.39
CA TRP A 85 -8.63 4.00 -17.45
C TRP A 85 -7.48 3.43 -18.28
N ALA A 86 -6.77 2.42 -17.78
CA ALA A 86 -5.67 1.77 -18.47
C ALA A 86 -6.10 0.40 -19.01
N PRO A 87 -5.49 -0.10 -20.11
CA PRO A 87 -5.76 -1.44 -20.60
C PRO A 87 -5.36 -2.50 -19.56
N ARG A 88 -6.07 -3.62 -19.57
CA ARG A 88 -5.73 -4.79 -18.74
C ARG A 88 -4.32 -5.30 -19.05
N ASP A 89 -3.71 -5.91 -18.05
CA ASP A 89 -2.40 -6.58 -18.10
C ASP A 89 -1.22 -5.67 -18.45
N ASN A 90 -1.44 -4.37 -18.64
CA ASN A 90 -0.38 -3.39 -18.84
C ASN A 90 0.35 -3.14 -17.52
N GLU A 91 1.64 -2.82 -17.62
CA GLU A 91 2.38 -2.27 -16.49
C GLU A 91 1.84 -0.86 -16.18
N LEU A 92 1.61 -0.62 -14.89
CA LEU A 92 1.33 0.67 -14.30
C LEU A 92 2.41 0.98 -13.26
N ARG A 93 2.51 2.25 -12.88
CA ARG A 93 3.46 2.73 -11.87
C ARG A 93 2.69 3.50 -10.83
N LEU A 94 2.78 3.07 -9.58
CA LEU A 94 2.33 3.86 -8.44
C LEU A 94 3.49 4.75 -8.00
N HIS A 95 3.27 6.06 -8.00
CA HIS A 95 4.22 7.06 -7.54
C HIS A 95 3.68 7.68 -6.25
N ALA A 96 4.50 7.71 -5.21
CA ALA A 96 4.21 8.37 -3.95
C ALA A 96 5.36 9.29 -3.56
N ALA A 97 5.06 10.52 -3.15
CA ALA A 97 6.10 11.47 -2.77
C ALA A 97 5.70 12.42 -1.65
N TYR A 98 6.68 12.79 -0.84
CA TYR A 98 6.51 13.86 0.14
C TYR A 98 6.47 15.23 -0.54
N VAL A 99 5.59 16.09 -0.04
CA VAL A 99 5.35 17.45 -0.51
C VAL A 99 5.22 18.40 0.68
N VAL A 100 5.52 19.68 0.43
CA VAL A 100 5.48 20.77 1.43
C VAL A 100 6.49 20.54 2.56
N GLU A 101 7.69 21.10 2.41
CA GLU A 101 8.70 21.08 3.48
C GLU A 101 8.26 21.89 4.70
N THR A 102 8.73 21.47 5.87
CA THR A 102 8.48 22.14 7.15
C THR A 102 9.63 21.94 8.14
N ASP A 103 9.79 22.91 9.03
CA ASP A 103 10.67 22.82 10.21
C ASP A 103 9.89 22.72 11.53
N GLU A 104 8.57 22.52 11.46
CA GLU A 104 7.68 22.55 12.64
C GLU A 104 8.10 21.54 13.74
N TYR A 105 8.58 20.36 13.32
CA TYR A 105 9.02 19.32 14.24
C TYR A 105 10.51 19.46 14.60
N GLY A 106 11.37 19.80 13.64
CA GLY A 106 12.73 20.27 13.91
C GLY A 106 13.62 19.25 14.64
N HIS A 107 13.40 17.96 14.43
CA HIS A 107 14.24 16.91 15.02
C HIS A 107 15.59 16.81 14.32
N GLY A 108 15.62 16.94 12.99
CA GLY A 108 16.86 17.07 12.21
C GLY A 108 17.76 15.84 12.22
N VAL A 109 17.19 14.63 12.33
CA VAL A 109 17.99 13.40 12.32
C VAL A 109 18.50 13.04 10.93
N LEU A 110 17.76 13.40 9.87
CA LEU A 110 18.05 13.08 8.47
C LEU A 110 18.92 14.15 7.77
N GLY A 111 19.99 14.61 8.43
CA GLY A 111 20.89 15.60 7.82
C GLY A 111 20.20 16.93 7.47
N ALA A 112 20.38 17.39 6.23
CA ALA A 112 19.73 18.61 5.73
C ALA A 112 18.29 18.40 5.24
N LEU A 113 17.79 17.16 5.26
CA LEU A 113 16.40 16.87 4.87
C LEU A 113 15.44 17.40 5.93
N ARG A 114 14.66 18.41 5.55
CA ARG A 114 13.55 18.96 6.36
C ARG A 114 12.37 18.00 6.38
N ASP A 115 11.52 18.05 7.38
CA ASP A 115 10.35 17.17 7.41
C ASP A 115 9.30 17.61 6.36
N ALA A 116 8.30 16.78 6.09
CA ALA A 116 7.23 17.11 5.14
C ALA A 116 5.83 17.17 5.80
N LYS A 117 4.94 17.99 5.24
CA LYS A 117 3.54 18.14 5.71
C LYS A 117 2.54 17.32 4.95
N ALA A 118 2.87 16.85 3.76
CA ALA A 118 1.91 16.12 2.94
C ALA A 118 2.56 15.03 2.09
N LEU A 119 1.74 14.09 1.67
CA LEU A 119 2.03 12.98 0.79
C LEU A 119 1.14 13.14 -0.45
N THR A 120 1.68 12.97 -1.65
CA THR A 120 0.93 12.89 -2.91
C THR A 120 1.11 11.52 -3.55
N ILE A 121 0.04 10.95 -4.09
CA ILE A 121 0.01 9.60 -4.69
C ILE A 121 -0.74 9.64 -6.01
N HIS A 122 -0.12 9.14 -7.08
CA HIS A 122 -0.79 8.96 -8.36
C HIS A 122 -0.32 7.69 -9.06
N VAL A 123 -1.11 7.22 -10.03
CA VAL A 123 -0.76 6.11 -10.90
C VAL A 123 -0.51 6.63 -12.32
N SER A 124 0.53 6.13 -12.96
CA SER A 124 0.87 6.42 -14.34
C SER A 124 1.04 5.12 -15.15
N ARG A 125 1.11 5.26 -16.47
CA ARG A 125 1.44 4.17 -17.39
C ARG A 125 2.71 4.54 -18.16
N PRO A 126 3.72 3.64 -18.26
CA PRO A 126 4.89 3.91 -19.07
C PRO A 126 4.54 4.31 -20.52
N GLY A 127 5.15 5.41 -20.99
CA GLY A 127 4.91 5.94 -22.34
C GLY A 127 3.59 6.72 -22.51
N ASP A 128 2.80 6.90 -21.44
CA ASP A 128 1.62 7.76 -21.42
C ASP A 128 1.89 9.00 -20.56
N PRO A 129 1.70 10.23 -21.06
CA PRO A 129 1.90 11.42 -20.24
C PRO A 129 0.80 11.62 -19.20
N ARG A 130 -0.30 10.88 -19.25
CA ARG A 130 -1.42 11.01 -18.32
C ARG A 130 -1.12 10.30 -17.00
N ILE A 131 -1.55 10.93 -15.92
CA ILE A 131 -1.60 10.34 -14.58
C ILE A 131 -3.04 10.33 -14.07
N THR A 132 -3.34 9.46 -13.10
CA THR A 132 -4.56 9.61 -12.31
C THR A 132 -4.52 10.90 -11.52
N CYS A 133 -5.69 11.46 -11.21
CA CYS A 133 -5.83 12.51 -10.19
C CYS A 133 -5.01 12.19 -8.93
N PRO A 134 -4.02 13.04 -8.58
CA PRO A 134 -3.26 12.84 -7.37
C PRO A 134 -4.18 12.81 -6.15
N ALA A 135 -4.06 11.75 -5.34
CA ALA A 135 -4.62 11.76 -4.00
C ALA A 135 -3.57 12.26 -3.03
N GLU A 136 -4.01 12.91 -1.95
CA GLU A 136 -3.11 13.59 -1.04
C GLU A 136 -3.54 13.39 0.40
N ALA A 137 -2.56 13.15 1.28
CA ALA A 137 -2.73 13.20 2.72
C ALA A 137 -1.95 14.40 3.27
N SER A 138 -2.64 15.33 3.92
CA SER A 138 -2.03 16.47 4.60
C SER A 138 -2.11 16.30 6.11
N LEU A 139 -1.00 16.53 6.79
CA LEU A 139 -0.91 16.37 8.24
C LEU A 139 -1.31 17.66 8.98
N PRO A 140 -2.04 17.55 10.10
CA PRO A 140 -2.40 18.71 10.92
C PRO A 140 -1.16 19.32 11.61
N ALA A 141 -1.34 20.48 12.26
CA ALA A 141 -0.28 21.09 13.07
C ALA A 141 0.20 20.12 14.15
N GLY A 142 1.51 20.10 14.39
CA GLY A 142 2.20 19.20 15.32
C GLY A 142 2.55 17.83 14.75
N HIS A 143 2.25 17.57 13.47
CA HIS A 143 2.51 16.30 12.80
C HIS A 143 3.35 16.50 11.54
N VAL A 144 4.31 15.62 11.31
CA VAL A 144 5.15 15.63 10.12
C VAL A 144 5.37 14.21 9.59
N PHE A 145 5.61 14.08 8.30
CA PHE A 145 6.25 12.90 7.73
C PHE A 145 7.76 13.05 7.94
N GLU A 146 8.34 12.15 8.73
CA GLU A 146 9.75 12.14 9.13
C GLU A 146 10.41 10.91 8.50
N ASP A 147 10.65 10.95 7.18
CA ASP A 147 11.31 9.87 6.43
C ASP A 147 11.87 10.40 5.11
N ILE A 148 12.87 9.75 4.53
CA ILE A 148 13.54 10.21 3.30
C ILE A 148 12.55 10.23 2.12
N ALA A 149 11.87 9.11 1.89
CA ALA A 149 10.83 8.93 0.89
C ALA A 149 9.81 7.90 1.40
N PRO A 150 8.57 7.87 0.88
CA PRO A 150 7.65 6.78 1.19
C PRO A 150 8.20 5.43 0.71
N HIS A 151 7.81 4.33 1.35
CA HIS A 151 8.11 2.97 0.87
C HIS A 151 6.86 2.37 0.22
N LEU A 152 7.04 1.54 -0.82
CA LEU A 152 5.93 0.96 -1.58
C LEU A 152 6.04 -0.56 -1.58
N ALA A 153 4.94 -1.23 -1.21
CA ALA A 153 4.84 -2.69 -1.24
C ALA A 153 3.38 -3.10 -1.38
N ASP A 154 3.10 -4.19 -2.10
CA ASP A 154 1.78 -4.83 -2.13
C ASP A 154 1.61 -5.63 -0.84
N LEU A 155 1.00 -5.01 0.18
CA LEU A 155 0.89 -5.55 1.53
C LEU A 155 -0.31 -6.48 1.69
N ASP A 156 -1.40 -6.23 0.94
CA ASP A 156 -2.60 -7.07 0.97
C ASP A 156 -2.63 -8.16 -0.11
N GLY A 157 -1.64 -8.20 -1.00
CA GLY A 157 -1.47 -9.22 -2.02
C GLY A 157 -2.45 -9.07 -3.19
N ASP A 158 -3.03 -7.88 -3.35
CA ASP A 158 -4.01 -7.60 -4.38
C ASP A 158 -3.39 -7.13 -5.71
N GLY A 159 -2.07 -7.04 -5.76
CA GLY A 159 -1.31 -6.67 -6.95
C GLY A 159 -1.09 -5.18 -7.12
N MET A 160 -1.63 -4.31 -6.24
CA MET A 160 -1.37 -2.87 -6.25
C MET A 160 -0.68 -2.44 -4.95
N PRO A 161 0.48 -1.76 -5.01
CA PRO A 161 1.19 -1.35 -3.80
C PRO A 161 0.41 -0.41 -2.88
N GLU A 162 0.50 -0.63 -1.57
CA GLU A 162 0.27 0.36 -0.53
C GLU A 162 1.49 1.29 -0.36
N VAL A 163 1.25 2.42 0.33
CA VAL A 163 2.27 3.38 0.70
C VAL A 163 2.54 3.31 2.20
N ILE A 164 3.79 3.06 2.57
CA ILE A 164 4.29 3.07 3.94
C ILE A 164 4.99 4.40 4.18
N ALA A 165 4.67 5.06 5.29
CA ALA A 165 5.27 6.32 5.69
C ALA A 165 5.54 6.35 7.20
N VAL A 166 6.49 7.21 7.62
CA VAL A 166 6.77 7.46 9.03
C VAL A 166 6.19 8.81 9.40
N ARG A 167 5.24 8.81 10.34
CA ARG A 167 4.61 10.04 10.84
C ARG A 167 4.99 10.28 12.28
N SER A 168 5.62 11.43 12.52
CA SER A 168 6.02 11.89 13.85
C SER A 168 5.10 12.98 14.37
N THR A 169 5.00 13.02 15.70
CA THR A 169 4.22 14.03 16.42
C THR A 169 5.07 14.72 17.45
N VAL A 170 4.75 16.00 17.70
CA VAL A 170 5.42 16.83 18.70
C VAL A 170 5.23 16.33 20.15
N THR A 171 4.33 15.38 20.38
CA THR A 171 4.02 14.79 21.69
C THR A 171 4.54 13.36 21.82
N ASP A 172 4.18 12.49 20.87
CA ASP A 172 4.26 11.03 21.03
C ASP A 172 5.37 10.38 20.17
N GLY A 173 6.10 11.18 19.38
CA GLY A 173 7.13 10.67 18.46
C GLY A 173 6.55 9.98 17.24
N ALA A 174 7.38 9.15 16.61
CA ALA A 174 7.09 8.47 15.35
C ALA A 174 6.13 7.29 15.52
N ARG A 175 5.39 7.03 14.45
CA ARG A 175 4.75 5.74 14.18
C ARG A 175 4.84 5.44 12.69
N LEU A 176 4.79 4.16 12.35
CA LEU A 176 4.59 3.70 10.99
C LEU A 176 3.11 3.79 10.61
N GLU A 177 2.83 4.27 9.40
CA GLU A 177 1.50 4.38 8.81
C GLU A 177 1.47 3.74 7.43
N VAL A 178 0.34 3.11 7.11
CA VAL A 178 0.06 2.49 5.80
C VAL A 178 -1.11 3.20 5.16
N TYR A 179 -0.96 3.64 3.92
CA TYR A 179 -1.97 4.34 3.13
C TYR A 179 -2.29 3.55 1.86
N ASP A 180 -3.55 3.59 1.42
CA ASP A 180 -3.90 3.10 0.09
C ASP A 180 -3.53 4.12 -1.01
N ARG A 181 -3.72 3.71 -2.28
CA ARG A 181 -3.47 4.60 -3.42
C ARG A 181 -4.21 5.94 -3.32
N ARG A 182 -5.37 5.98 -2.64
CA ARG A 182 -6.23 7.16 -2.51
C ARG A 182 -5.85 8.00 -1.28
N ALA A 183 -4.67 7.78 -0.73
CA ALA A 183 -4.14 8.46 0.45
C ALA A 183 -5.03 8.30 1.70
N ARG A 184 -5.81 7.22 1.79
CA ARG A 184 -6.57 6.88 3.00
C ARG A 184 -5.70 6.03 3.91
N LEU A 185 -5.61 6.42 5.18
CA LEU A 185 -4.92 5.63 6.20
C LEU A 185 -5.64 4.30 6.41
N LEU A 186 -4.92 3.20 6.21
CA LEU A 186 -5.40 1.83 6.39
C LEU A 186 -5.04 1.30 7.78
N ALA A 187 -3.78 1.43 8.17
CA ALA A 187 -3.25 0.91 9.42
C ALA A 187 -2.14 1.80 9.98
N ALA A 188 -1.90 1.69 11.28
CA ALA A 188 -0.77 2.34 11.93
C ALA A 188 -0.29 1.54 13.14
N THR A 189 1.00 1.62 13.43
CA THR A 189 1.58 1.13 14.69
C THR A 189 1.25 2.10 15.84
N PRO A 190 1.34 1.66 17.10
CA PRO A 190 1.40 2.58 18.23
C PRO A 190 2.61 3.53 18.11
N PRO A 191 2.51 4.78 18.60
CA PRO A 191 3.65 5.69 18.64
C PRO A 191 4.75 5.17 19.57
N ILE A 192 6.01 5.47 19.25
CA ILE A 192 7.19 4.91 19.94
C ILE A 192 7.69 5.76 21.13
N GLY A 193 6.82 6.60 21.70
CA GLY A 193 7.06 7.22 22.99
C GLY A 193 6.77 8.71 23.01
N THR A 194 7.82 9.52 22.94
CA THR A 194 7.76 10.98 23.10
C THR A 194 8.28 11.69 21.86
N ARG A 195 8.18 13.03 21.81
CA ARG A 195 8.89 13.87 20.83
C ARG A 195 10.33 13.40 20.60
N ASN A 196 10.80 13.50 19.35
CA ASN A 196 12.15 13.16 18.91
C ASN A 196 12.50 11.68 19.13
N ARG A 197 11.48 10.81 19.15
CA ARG A 197 11.65 9.37 18.95
C ARG A 197 11.27 9.05 17.52
N TRP A 198 12.24 8.58 16.76
CA TRP A 198 12.11 8.29 15.34
C TRP A 198 12.36 6.81 15.05
N LEU A 199 11.81 6.29 13.96
CA LEU A 199 12.04 4.94 13.47
C LEU A 199 12.43 4.99 12.00
N ALA A 200 13.25 4.03 11.56
CA ALA A 200 13.79 3.99 10.21
C ALA A 200 13.39 2.68 9.52
N VAL A 201 12.61 2.78 8.44
CA VAL A 201 12.08 1.63 7.70
C VAL A 201 13.19 0.98 6.85
N LEU A 202 13.25 -0.35 6.87
CA LEU A 202 14.11 -1.14 5.98
C LEU A 202 13.40 -1.55 4.70
N GLY A 203 12.10 -1.86 4.81
CA GLY A 203 11.27 -2.32 3.70
C GLY A 203 10.18 -3.29 4.16
N ALA A 204 9.49 -3.86 3.18
CA ALA A 204 8.46 -4.86 3.41
C ALA A 204 8.58 -6.05 2.43
N ALA A 205 8.40 -7.26 2.96
CA ALA A 205 8.42 -8.54 2.24
C ALA A 205 7.67 -9.60 3.07
N ASP A 206 7.31 -10.74 2.47
CA ASP A 206 6.91 -11.95 3.21
C ASP A 206 8.18 -12.55 3.85
N LEU A 207 8.54 -12.02 5.02
CA LEU A 207 9.82 -12.25 5.67
C LEU A 207 9.87 -13.59 6.40
N ASP A 208 8.73 -14.14 6.78
CA ASP A 208 8.64 -15.42 7.47
C ASP A 208 8.09 -16.57 6.62
N GLY A 209 7.62 -16.27 5.40
CA GLY A 209 7.22 -17.23 4.38
C GLY A 209 5.80 -17.78 4.56
N ASP A 210 4.95 -17.11 5.33
CA ASP A 210 3.59 -17.55 5.61
C ASP A 210 2.54 -16.99 4.61
N GLY A 211 2.99 -16.21 3.63
CA GLY A 211 2.14 -15.59 2.61
C GLY A 211 1.53 -14.25 3.03
N HIS A 212 1.89 -13.72 4.20
CA HIS A 212 1.57 -12.35 4.62
C HIS A 212 2.81 -11.47 4.56
N MET A 213 2.59 -10.18 4.32
CA MET A 213 3.68 -9.23 4.22
C MET A 213 4.04 -8.68 5.60
N GLU A 214 5.33 -8.63 5.89
CA GLU A 214 5.88 -7.94 7.05
C GLU A 214 6.56 -6.63 6.65
N ILE A 215 6.48 -5.64 7.54
CA ILE A 215 7.22 -4.40 7.46
C ILE A 215 8.26 -4.39 8.57
N ALA A 216 9.52 -4.16 8.19
CA ALA A 216 10.65 -4.11 9.11
C ALA A 216 11.16 -2.68 9.29
N TYR A 217 11.35 -2.25 10.53
CA TYR A 217 11.97 -0.96 10.85
C TYR A 217 12.80 -1.03 12.12
N VAL A 218 13.77 -0.14 12.26
CA VAL A 218 14.52 0.02 13.52
C VAL A 218 13.85 1.10 14.38
N ASP A 219 13.39 0.72 15.57
CA ASP A 219 12.94 1.63 16.63
C ASP A 219 14.14 2.38 17.21
N ARG A 220 14.10 3.72 17.09
CA ARG A 220 15.13 4.65 17.59
C ARG A 220 16.54 4.15 17.27
N PRO A 221 17.00 4.24 16.02
CA PRO A 221 18.28 3.68 15.57
C PRO A 221 19.50 4.25 16.31
N HIS A 222 19.36 5.38 17.00
CA HIS A 222 20.39 6.00 17.83
C HIS A 222 20.29 5.66 19.32
N LEU A 223 19.16 5.10 19.77
CA LEU A 223 18.87 4.85 21.19
C LEU A 223 18.51 3.39 21.44
N ALA A 224 17.31 2.95 21.03
CA ALA A 224 16.80 1.62 21.37
C ALA A 224 17.43 0.53 20.48
N LYS A 225 17.79 0.85 19.23
CA LYS A 225 18.53 -0.05 18.33
C LYS A 225 17.88 -1.44 18.26
N THR A 226 16.56 -1.43 18.09
CA THR A 226 15.74 -2.64 18.08
C THR A 226 15.05 -2.73 16.74
N LEU A 227 15.36 -3.77 15.97
CA LEU A 227 14.61 -4.12 14.77
C LEU A 227 13.24 -4.66 15.20
N ARG A 228 12.18 -4.04 14.72
CA ARG A 228 10.80 -4.49 14.90
C ARG A 228 10.26 -4.99 13.56
N ILE A 229 9.54 -6.10 13.60
CA ILE A 229 8.93 -6.73 12.44
C ILE A 229 7.42 -6.81 12.69
N TRP A 230 6.65 -6.18 11.81
CA TRP A 230 5.20 -6.07 11.92
C TRP A 230 4.53 -6.74 10.74
N ARG A 231 3.69 -7.73 10.99
CA ARG A 231 2.82 -8.33 9.98
C ARG A 231 1.68 -7.40 9.64
N TYR A 232 1.43 -7.19 8.35
CA TYR A 232 0.21 -6.59 7.84
C TYR A 232 -0.76 -7.68 7.40
N ARG A 233 -1.96 -7.67 7.97
CA ARG A 233 -3.02 -8.64 7.63
C ARG A 233 -4.39 -8.03 7.92
N ASP A 234 -5.31 -8.16 6.96
CA ASP A 234 -6.70 -7.72 7.10
C ASP A 234 -6.83 -6.25 7.59
N GLY A 235 -5.97 -5.36 7.07
CA GLY A 235 -5.95 -3.94 7.45
C GLY A 235 -5.38 -3.64 8.84
N SER A 236 -4.66 -4.58 9.45
CA SER A 236 -4.10 -4.46 10.80
C SER A 236 -2.60 -4.75 10.82
N LEU A 237 -1.87 -4.08 11.71
CA LEU A 237 -0.45 -4.30 11.97
C LEU A 237 -0.26 -5.02 13.31
N THR A 238 0.42 -6.17 13.30
CA THR A 238 0.75 -6.93 14.52
C THR A 238 2.25 -7.14 14.62
N GLU A 239 2.87 -6.78 15.75
CA GLU A 239 4.29 -7.04 15.99
C GLU A 239 4.52 -8.55 16.17
N ILE A 240 5.39 -9.13 15.34
CA ILE A 240 5.74 -10.55 15.40
C ILE A 240 7.19 -10.79 15.82
N ALA A 241 8.03 -9.74 15.84
CA ALA A 241 9.39 -9.80 16.34
C ALA A 241 9.91 -8.46 16.85
N ALA A 242 10.76 -8.52 17.88
CA ALA A 242 11.56 -7.42 18.37
C ALA A 242 12.98 -7.94 18.68
N LEU A 243 13.96 -7.51 17.87
CA LEU A 243 15.34 -8.01 17.91
C LEU A 243 16.27 -6.86 18.32
N PRO A 244 16.93 -6.91 19.50
CA PRO A 244 17.80 -5.83 19.96
C PRO A 244 19.18 -5.85 19.28
N GLY A 245 19.92 -4.75 19.42
CA GLY A 245 21.32 -4.68 18.98
C GLY A 245 21.49 -4.43 17.48
N LEU A 246 20.51 -3.80 16.83
CA LEU A 246 20.44 -3.58 15.38
C LEU A 246 20.21 -2.09 15.08
N SER A 247 20.93 -1.53 14.11
CA SER A 247 20.79 -0.13 13.69
C SER A 247 20.92 -0.01 12.17
N ASN A 248 20.30 1.02 11.61
CA ASN A 248 20.31 1.29 10.17
C ASN A 248 20.48 2.78 9.86
N HIS A 249 20.84 3.61 10.85
CA HIS A 249 20.98 5.06 10.63
C HIS A 249 21.87 5.74 11.67
N ARG A 250 22.75 6.65 11.23
CA ARG A 250 23.51 7.59 12.06
C ARG A 250 22.95 9.00 11.90
N ILE A 251 22.96 9.76 12.99
CA ILE A 251 22.45 11.14 12.98
C ILE A 251 23.22 11.94 11.93
N GLY A 252 22.48 12.63 11.05
CA GLY A 252 23.03 13.45 9.98
C GLY A 252 23.15 12.74 8.63
N GLU A 253 22.89 11.43 8.55
CA GLU A 253 22.83 10.72 7.27
C GLU A 253 21.52 11.08 6.53
N GLU A 254 21.62 11.23 5.21
CA GLU A 254 20.48 11.44 4.31
C GLU A 254 20.11 10.16 3.54
N TYR A 255 20.44 9.01 4.13
CA TYR A 255 20.18 7.66 3.62
C TYR A 255 19.95 6.71 4.78
N ILE A 256 19.20 5.63 4.52
CA ILE A 256 19.07 4.51 5.45
C ILE A 256 20.08 3.43 5.05
N THR A 257 20.86 2.95 6.02
CA THR A 257 21.85 1.90 5.83
C THR A 257 21.20 0.52 5.88
N GLY A 258 21.39 -0.28 4.84
CA GLY A 258 20.83 -1.62 4.76
C GLY A 258 19.52 -1.67 3.98
N GLY A 259 18.79 -2.78 4.10
CA GLY A 259 17.55 -3.01 3.35
C GLY A 259 17.23 -4.49 3.19
N LEU A 260 16.32 -4.78 2.27
CA LEU A 260 15.95 -6.13 1.86
C LEU A 260 16.85 -6.63 0.73
N ARG A 261 17.16 -7.92 0.74
CA ARG A 261 17.68 -8.66 -0.42
C ARG A 261 17.03 -10.03 -0.51
N ASP A 262 17.03 -10.61 -1.71
CA ASP A 262 16.73 -12.02 -1.93
C ASP A 262 17.81 -12.61 -2.85
N CYS A 263 18.62 -13.51 -2.30
CA CYS A 263 19.71 -14.17 -3.02
C CYS A 263 19.31 -15.55 -3.59
N GLY A 264 18.00 -15.80 -3.75
CA GLY A 264 17.42 -17.04 -4.28
C GLY A 264 16.93 -18.03 -3.23
N THR A 265 16.92 -17.64 -1.94
CA THR A 265 16.45 -18.48 -0.83
C THR A 265 15.33 -17.83 -0.02
N GLY A 266 14.73 -16.77 -0.56
CA GLY A 266 13.73 -15.96 0.10
C GLY A 266 14.29 -14.64 0.62
N PRO A 267 13.41 -13.72 1.03
CA PRO A 267 13.81 -12.39 1.47
C PRO A 267 14.52 -12.43 2.82
N GLU A 268 15.50 -11.55 2.96
CA GLU A 268 16.23 -11.32 4.20
C GLU A 268 16.57 -9.84 4.37
N LEU A 269 16.74 -9.43 5.62
CA LEU A 269 17.11 -8.07 5.98
C LEU A 269 18.63 -8.01 6.20
N VAL A 270 19.24 -6.93 5.73
CA VAL A 270 20.66 -6.63 5.95
C VAL A 270 20.76 -5.25 6.59
N LEU A 271 21.48 -5.14 7.70
CA LEU A 271 21.66 -3.88 8.44
C LEU A 271 22.89 -3.93 9.35
N ALA A 272 23.23 -2.82 9.98
CA ALA A 272 24.37 -2.75 10.88
C ALA A 272 24.02 -3.34 12.26
N SER A 273 25.03 -3.89 12.93
CA SER A 273 24.97 -4.08 14.38
C SER A 273 24.80 -2.74 15.09
N GLY A 274 24.21 -2.75 16.29
CA GLY A 274 23.90 -1.53 17.04
C GLY A 274 25.13 -0.71 17.45
N ASP A 275 26.30 -1.34 17.54
CA ASP A 275 27.61 -0.71 17.74
C ASP A 275 28.32 -0.33 16.43
N TRP A 276 27.71 -0.63 15.28
CA TRP A 276 28.25 -0.44 13.93
C TRP A 276 29.56 -1.17 13.66
N GLY A 277 29.82 -2.28 14.35
CA GLY A 277 30.99 -3.13 14.10
C GLY A 277 30.81 -4.16 13.00
N GLN A 278 29.58 -4.57 12.68
CA GLN A 278 29.27 -5.67 11.76
C GLN A 278 28.14 -5.32 10.79
N VAL A 279 28.21 -5.90 9.59
CA VAL A 279 27.04 -6.12 8.72
C VAL A 279 26.36 -7.41 9.20
N LEU A 280 25.07 -7.31 9.52
CA LEU A 280 24.26 -8.41 10.01
C LEU A 280 23.18 -8.77 8.97
N ARG A 281 22.92 -10.06 8.83
CA ARG A 281 21.72 -10.61 8.19
C ARG A 281 20.69 -10.93 9.26
N VAL A 282 19.41 -10.65 8.98
CA VAL A 282 18.26 -11.16 9.72
C VAL A 282 17.36 -11.93 8.76
N ARG A 283 17.07 -13.19 9.09
CA ARG A 283 16.22 -14.08 8.29
C ARG A 283 15.36 -14.96 9.19
N HIS A 284 14.18 -15.33 8.72
CA HIS A 284 13.34 -16.34 9.35
C HIS A 284 13.65 -17.73 8.78
N ALA A 285 13.83 -18.72 9.66
CA ALA A 285 13.90 -20.13 9.25
C ALA A 285 13.08 -20.99 10.24
N ASN A 286 13.68 -21.36 11.37
CA ASN A 286 12.99 -21.99 12.50
C ASN A 286 12.81 -20.98 13.64
N GLY A 287 12.39 -19.76 13.29
CA GLY A 287 12.50 -18.55 14.10
C GLY A 287 13.48 -17.54 13.52
N TRP A 288 13.50 -16.34 14.10
CA TRP A 288 14.36 -15.23 13.68
C TRP A 288 15.82 -15.46 14.05
N GLN A 289 16.70 -15.39 13.07
CA GLN A 289 18.14 -15.56 13.21
C GLN A 289 18.85 -14.25 12.84
N VAL A 290 19.83 -13.86 13.66
CA VAL A 290 20.69 -12.69 13.42
C VAL A 290 22.12 -13.19 13.29
N GLU A 291 22.73 -12.97 12.12
CA GLU A 291 24.03 -13.55 11.78
C GLU A 291 24.99 -12.48 11.25
N PRO A 292 26.24 -12.39 11.77
CA PRO A 292 27.24 -11.51 11.22
C PRO A 292 27.78 -12.05 9.90
N LEU A 293 27.89 -11.18 8.90
CA LEU A 293 28.41 -11.52 7.57
C LEU A 293 29.78 -10.92 7.31
N ALA A 294 30.04 -9.71 7.80
CA ALA A 294 31.29 -8.99 7.59
C ALA A 294 31.50 -7.90 8.66
N ALA A 295 32.74 -7.43 8.79
CA ALA A 295 32.99 -6.15 9.46
C ALA A 295 32.27 -5.01 8.73
N PHE A 296 31.74 -4.04 9.48
CA PHE A 296 30.97 -2.96 8.88
C PHE A 296 31.86 -2.03 8.04
N SER A 297 31.53 -1.90 6.75
CA SER A 297 31.92 -0.79 5.89
C SER A 297 30.81 -0.53 4.86
N PRO A 298 30.74 0.68 4.26
CA PRO A 298 29.80 0.95 3.17
C PRO A 298 29.93 -0.05 2.01
N GLU A 299 31.16 -0.44 1.66
CA GLU A 299 31.44 -1.41 0.60
C GLU A 299 30.96 -2.81 0.97
N ALA A 300 31.19 -3.25 2.21
CA ALA A 300 30.70 -4.53 2.70
C ALA A 300 29.17 -4.57 2.74
N MET A 301 28.52 -3.48 3.16
CA MET A 301 27.06 -3.35 3.13
C MET A 301 26.53 -3.46 1.70
N ALA A 302 27.11 -2.71 0.75
CA ALA A 302 26.72 -2.75 -0.65
C ALA A 302 26.93 -4.14 -1.30
N ALA A 303 28.09 -4.76 -1.05
CA ALA A 303 28.38 -6.11 -1.55
C ALA A 303 27.42 -7.15 -0.96
N THR A 304 27.06 -7.01 0.32
CA THR A 304 26.05 -7.85 0.95
C THR A 304 24.70 -7.64 0.28
N LEU A 305 24.18 -6.42 0.20
CA LEU A 305 22.89 -6.16 -0.48
C LEU A 305 22.85 -6.68 -1.92
N ALA A 306 23.99 -6.67 -2.63
CA ALA A 306 24.13 -7.20 -3.98
C ALA A 306 24.34 -8.74 -4.07
N CYS A 307 24.16 -9.48 -2.97
CA CYS A 307 24.36 -10.93 -2.90
C CYS A 307 25.79 -11.40 -3.26
N GLN A 308 26.79 -10.54 -3.11
CA GLN A 308 28.20 -10.88 -3.36
C GLN A 308 28.89 -11.46 -2.12
N ILE A 309 28.31 -11.22 -0.94
CA ILE A 309 28.67 -11.87 0.32
C ILE A 309 27.51 -12.84 0.68
N PRO A 310 27.79 -14.14 0.85
CA PRO A 310 26.77 -15.15 1.15
C PRO A 310 26.08 -14.95 2.51
#